data_AF-B1TF66-F1
#
_entry.id   AF-B1TF66-F1
#
_cell.length_a   1.000
_cell.length_b   1.000
_cell.length_c   1.000
_cell.angle_alpha   90.00
_cell.angle_beta   90.00
_cell.angle_gamma   90.00
#
_symmetry.space_group_name_H-M   'P 1'
#
loop_
_entity.id
_entity.type
_entity.pdbx_description
1 polymer ?
#
loop_
_entity_poly.entity_id
_entity_poly.type
_entity_poly.pdbx_seq_one_letter_code
_entity_poly.pdbx_strand_id
1 'polypeptide(L)'
;MRSWFYAEVDGEPANAAAVKEFARGEIEGAMEHLNSLLGDGRQYLIVNQLSTADFLALMLMRWTRNMPRPATLWRNLMRYIQRLRGKQMFVKLNTREGLTEWLNQTP
;
A
#
# COMPACT_ATOMS: atom_id res chain seq x y z
N MET A 1 7.78 -5.85 6.18
CA MET A 1 6.31 -6.01 6.41
C MET A 1 5.94 -7.18 7.31
N ARG A 2 6.52 -8.38 7.17
CA ARG A 2 6.15 -9.52 8.04
C ARG A 2 6.29 -9.21 9.54
N SER A 3 7.39 -8.57 9.94
CA SER A 3 7.64 -8.09 11.30
C SER A 3 6.60 -7.10 11.82
N TRP A 4 5.87 -6.40 10.96
CA TRP A 4 4.76 -5.54 11.39
C TRP A 4 3.51 -6.37 11.77
N PHE A 5 3.26 -7.48 11.08
CA PHE A 5 2.05 -8.29 11.28
C PHE A 5 2.22 -9.40 12.31
N TYR A 6 3.42 -9.95 12.44
CA TYR A 6 3.67 -11.21 13.11
C TYR A 6 4.83 -11.13 14.12
N ALA A 7 5.15 -9.94 14.63
CA ALA A 7 6.23 -9.77 15.61
C ALA A 7 6.08 -10.71 16.82
N GLU A 8 4.85 -10.92 17.29
CA GLU A 8 4.53 -11.81 18.41
C GLU A 8 4.69 -13.30 18.09
N VAL A 9 4.66 -13.67 16.81
CA VAL A 9 4.71 -15.07 16.35
C VAL A 9 6.13 -15.46 15.93
N ASP A 10 6.84 -14.52 15.30
CA ASP A 10 8.16 -14.76 14.70
C ASP A 10 9.32 -14.49 15.67
N GLY A 11 9.03 -13.91 16.83
CA GLY A 11 10.00 -13.55 17.85
C GLY A 11 9.42 -13.65 19.25
N GLU A 12 10.17 -13.14 20.23
CA GLU A 12 9.73 -13.15 21.62
C GLU A 12 8.56 -12.16 21.80
N PRO A 13 7.37 -12.59 22.30
CA PRO A 13 6.21 -11.72 22.47
C PRO A 13 6.49 -10.47 23.30
N ALA A 14 7.37 -10.56 24.29
CA ALA A 14 7.79 -9.42 25.11
C ALA A 14 8.47 -8.28 24.30
N ASN A 15 9.10 -8.61 23.17
CA ASN A 15 9.79 -7.66 22.30
C ASN A 15 8.93 -7.21 21.10
N ALA A 16 7.73 -7.75 20.94
CA ALA A 16 6.92 -7.54 19.74
C ALA A 16 6.60 -6.07 19.47
N ALA A 17 6.38 -5.28 20.53
CA ALA A 17 6.14 -3.84 20.41
C ALA A 17 7.34 -3.10 19.78
N ALA A 18 8.56 -3.39 20.24
CA ALA A 18 9.77 -2.79 19.71
C ALA A 18 10.02 -3.21 18.25
N VAL A 19 9.76 -4.48 17.93
CA VAL A 19 9.87 -5.01 16.55
C VAL A 19 8.85 -4.34 15.63
N LYS A 20 7.60 -4.16 16.07
CA LYS A 20 6.56 -3.46 15.31
C LYS A 20 6.93 -1.99 15.09
N GLU A 21 7.47 -1.32 16.10
CA GLU A 21 7.86 0.09 15.98
C GLU A 21 9.02 0.26 14.99
N PHE A 22 10.04 -0.61 15.04
CA PHE A 22 11.11 -0.61 14.05
C PHE A 22 10.57 -0.88 12.63
N ALA A 23 9.71 -1.90 12.48
CA ALA A 23 9.10 -2.24 11.20
C ALA A 23 8.20 -1.11 10.67
N ARG A 24 7.54 -0.36 11.55
CA ARG A 24 6.75 0.82 11.21
C ARG A 24 7.62 1.88 10.55
N GLY A 25 8.77 2.20 11.15
CA GLY A 25 9.73 3.16 10.60
C GLY A 25 10.19 2.79 9.20
N GLU A 26 10.59 1.53 8.99
CA GLU A 26 11.01 1.02 7.68
C GLU A 26 9.91 1.12 6.62
N ILE A 27 8.68 0.72 6.98
CA ILE A 27 7.55 0.77 6.06
C ILE A 27 7.19 2.22 5.72
N GLU A 28 7.11 3.11 6.72
CA GLU A 28 6.81 4.52 6.50
C GLU A 28 7.88 5.21 5.66
N GLY A 29 9.17 4.91 5.87
CA GLY A 29 10.27 5.38 5.03
C GLY A 29 10.14 4.91 3.58
N ALA A 30 9.75 3.65 3.35
CA ALA A 30 9.47 3.16 2.00
C ALA A 30 8.26 3.86 1.35
N MET A 31 7.21 4.15 2.11
CA MET A 31 6.04 4.92 1.62
C MET A 31 6.43 6.35 1.27
N GLU A 32 7.26 7.00 2.07
CA GLU A 32 7.77 8.34 1.81
C GLU A 32 8.60 8.39 0.52
N HIS A 33 9.52 7.44 0.34
CA HIS A 33 10.32 7.33 -0.86
C HIS A 33 9.43 7.13 -2.11
N LEU A 34 8.48 6.19 -2.07
CA LEU A 34 7.57 5.96 -3.18
C LEU A 34 6.67 7.18 -3.46
N ASN A 35 6.22 7.88 -2.41
CA ASN A 35 5.44 9.11 -2.53
C ASN A 35 6.26 10.21 -3.22
N SER A 36 7.55 10.33 -2.91
CA SER A 36 8.47 11.27 -3.56
C SER A 36 8.68 10.92 -5.04
N LEU A 37 8.93 9.64 -5.34
CA LEU A 37 9.12 9.15 -6.72
C LEU A 37 7.89 9.43 -7.62
N LEU A 38 6.69 9.30 -7.07
CA LEU A 38 5.43 9.59 -7.76
C LEU A 38 5.09 11.10 -7.83
N GLY A 39 5.93 11.96 -7.25
CA GLY A 39 5.75 13.41 -7.24
C GLY A 39 5.87 14.08 -8.61
N ASP A 40 6.52 13.41 -9.57
CA ASP A 40 6.65 13.87 -10.95
C ASP A 40 5.38 13.67 -11.80
N GLY A 41 4.33 13.05 -11.23
CA GLY A 41 3.06 12.82 -11.90
C GLY A 41 3.01 11.58 -12.80
N ARG A 42 4.03 10.72 -12.79
CA ARG A 42 4.01 9.47 -13.55
C ARG A 42 2.77 8.62 -13.21
N GLN A 43 2.26 7.93 -14.21
CA GLN A 43 1.08 7.09 -14.06
C GLN A 43 1.41 5.72 -13.47
N TYR A 44 2.57 5.18 -13.82
CA TYR A 44 3.06 3.85 -13.45
C TYR A 44 4.55 3.87 -13.11
N LEU A 45 5.03 2.82 -12.43
CA LEU A 45 6.39 2.76 -11.90
C LEU A 45 7.45 2.55 -12.98
N ILE A 46 7.15 1.76 -14.01
CA ILE A 46 8.13 1.31 -15.02
C ILE A 46 7.84 1.97 -16.37
N VAL A 47 8.72 2.88 -16.80
CA VAL A 47 8.63 3.58 -18.11
C VAL A 47 7.23 4.12 -18.41
N ASN A 48 6.50 4.52 -17.36
CA ASN A 48 5.12 4.95 -17.45
C ASN A 48 4.19 3.96 -18.20
N GLN A 49 4.44 2.66 -18.05
CA GLN A 49 3.58 1.57 -18.52
C GLN A 49 3.09 0.73 -17.34
N LEU A 50 1.83 0.32 -17.42
CA LEU A 50 1.22 -0.52 -16.39
C LEU A 50 1.92 -1.88 -16.35
N SER A 51 2.37 -2.28 -15.16
CA SER A 51 3.14 -3.49 -14.93
C SER A 51 2.70 -4.22 -13.66
N THR A 52 3.23 -5.42 -13.46
CA THR A 52 3.03 -6.17 -12.21
C THR A 52 3.57 -5.42 -10.99
N ALA A 53 4.60 -4.59 -11.15
CA ALA A 53 5.15 -3.76 -10.08
C ALA A 53 4.08 -2.82 -9.50
N ASP A 54 3.17 -2.30 -10.34
CA ASP A 54 2.12 -1.39 -9.90
C ASP A 54 1.09 -2.08 -9.01
N PHE A 55 0.73 -3.33 -9.34
CA PHE A 55 -0.18 -4.12 -8.52
C PHE A 55 0.47 -4.59 -7.22
N LEU A 56 1.74 -4.96 -7.26
CA LEU A 56 2.50 -5.28 -6.05
C LEU A 56 2.57 -4.07 -5.12
N ALA A 57 2.89 -2.88 -5.65
CA ALA A 57 2.89 -1.65 -4.87
C ALA A 57 1.51 -1.38 -4.26
N LEU A 58 0.43 -1.51 -5.03
CA LEU A 58 -0.94 -1.34 -4.55
C LEU A 58 -1.28 -2.30 -3.40
N MET A 59 -0.88 -3.57 -3.51
CA MET A 59 -1.06 -4.58 -2.45
C MET A 59 -0.30 -4.21 -1.17
N LEU A 60 0.98 -3.85 -1.30
CA LEU A 60 1.82 -3.44 -0.16
C LEU A 60 1.27 -2.18 0.52
N MET A 61 0.82 -1.20 -0.26
CA MET A 61 0.16 0.00 0.27
C MET A 61 -1.13 -0.36 1.04
N ARG A 62 -1.93 -1.31 0.54
CA ARG A 62 -3.15 -1.76 1.25
C ARG A 62 -2.85 -2.41 2.59
N TRP A 63 -1.71 -3.08 2.73
CA TRP A 63 -1.28 -3.71 3.99
C TRP A 63 -0.99 -2.69 5.09
N THR A 64 -0.68 -1.44 4.74
CA THR A 64 -0.49 -0.36 5.73
C THR A 64 -1.79 0.13 6.40
N ARG A 65 -2.99 -0.34 6.00
CA ARG A 65 -4.29 0.20 6.45
C ARG A 65 -4.49 0.34 7.97
N ASN A 66 -3.81 -0.49 8.76
CA ASN A 66 -3.93 -0.56 10.22
C ASN A 66 -2.69 0.00 10.92
N MET A 67 -1.76 0.61 10.16
CA MET A 67 -0.64 1.35 10.72
C MET A 67 -1.09 2.76 11.14
N PRO A 68 -0.36 3.42 12.05
CA PRO A 68 -0.65 4.81 12.42
C PRO A 68 -0.72 5.76 11.23
N ARG A 69 0.11 5.54 10.20
CA ARG A 69 0.10 6.33 8.97
C ARG A 69 -0.04 5.41 7.74
N PRO A 70 -1.27 5.09 7.30
CA PRO A 70 -1.46 4.28 6.11
C PRO A 70 -1.06 5.03 4.84
N ALA A 71 -0.76 4.28 3.78
CA ALA A 71 -0.37 4.78 2.46
C ALA A 71 -1.37 5.79 1.88
N THR A 72 -2.66 5.68 2.23
CA THR A 72 -3.72 6.59 1.80
C THR A 72 -3.61 8.01 2.39
N LEU A 73 -2.79 8.24 3.41
CA LEU A 73 -2.52 9.58 3.95
C LEU A 73 -1.41 10.34 3.20
N TRP A 74 -0.73 9.69 2.25
CA TRP A 74 0.30 10.32 1.43
C TRP A 74 -0.29 10.81 0.12
N ARG A 75 -0.07 12.08 -0.23
CA ARG A 75 -0.76 12.76 -1.34
C ARG A 75 -0.57 12.05 -2.69
N ASN A 76 0.66 11.70 -3.06
CA ASN A 76 0.95 11.11 -4.36
C ASN A 76 0.58 9.63 -4.39
N LEU A 77 0.77 8.92 -3.27
CA LEU A 77 0.29 7.54 -3.14
C LEU A 77 -1.22 7.44 -3.27
N MET A 78 -1.99 8.32 -2.61
CA MET A 78 -3.45 8.30 -2.70
C MET A 78 -3.94 8.48 -4.14
N ARG A 79 -3.37 9.45 -4.87
CA ARG A 79 -3.67 9.67 -6.29
C ARG A 79 -3.36 8.43 -7.14
N TYR A 80 -2.21 7.81 -6.88
CA TYR A 80 -1.78 6.59 -7.56
C TYR A 80 -2.69 5.39 -7.25
N ILE A 81 -3.04 5.19 -5.97
CA ILE A 81 -3.97 4.16 -5.49
C ILE A 81 -5.34 4.32 -6.18
N GLN A 82 -5.91 5.53 -6.15
CA GLN A 82 -7.22 5.80 -6.77
C GLN A 82 -7.20 5.51 -8.26
N ARG A 83 -6.13 5.87 -8.97
CA ARG A 83 -5.97 5.59 -10.40
C ARG A 83 -5.97 4.09 -10.69
N LEU A 84 -5.20 3.30 -9.94
CA LEU A 84 -5.15 1.86 -10.15
C LEU A 84 -6.48 1.18 -9.81
N ARG A 85 -7.10 1.57 -8.69
CA ARG A 85 -8.41 1.05 -8.26
C ARG A 85 -9.55 1.42 -9.22
N GLY A 86 -9.43 2.55 -9.92
CA GLY A 86 -10.41 3.02 -10.90
C GLY A 86 -10.33 2.31 -12.26
N LYS A 87 -9.33 1.44 -12.49
CA LYS A 87 -9.23 0.70 -13.75
C LYS A 87 -10.40 -0.28 -13.89
N GLN A 88 -11.01 -0.33 -15.07
CA GLN A 88 -12.14 -1.21 -15.33
C GLN A 88 -11.84 -2.68 -15.01
N MET A 89 -10.64 -3.17 -15.34
CA MET A 89 -10.25 -4.55 -15.00
C MET A 89 -10.19 -4.79 -13.49
N PHE A 90 -9.76 -3.79 -12.72
CA PHE A 90 -9.63 -3.88 -11.27
C PHE A 90 -11.02 -3.85 -10.62
N VAL A 91 -11.89 -2.94 -11.07
CA VAL A 91 -13.29 -2.88 -10.64
C VAL A 91 -13.98 -4.21 -10.93
N LYS A 92 -13.89 -4.73 -12.17
CA LYS A 92 -14.52 -6.00 -12.55
C LYS A 92 -14.03 -7.17 -11.69
N LEU A 93 -12.72 -7.28 -11.47
CA LEU A 93 -12.14 -8.31 -10.61
C LEU A 93 -12.69 -8.21 -9.19
N ASN A 94 -12.61 -7.04 -8.56
CA ASN A 94 -13.04 -6.88 -7.18
C ASN A 94 -14.55 -7.05 -7.00
N THR A 95 -15.37 -6.63 -7.97
CA THR A 95 -16.80 -6.91 -7.98
C THR A 95 -17.09 -8.41 -8.04
N ARG A 96 -16.39 -9.15 -8.90
CA ARG A 96 -16.55 -10.61 -9.05
C ARG A 96 -16.14 -11.36 -7.78
N GLU A 97 -15.06 -10.92 -7.14
CA GLU A 97 -14.49 -11.56 -5.94
C GLU A 97 -15.10 -11.02 -4.62
N GLY A 98 -16.08 -10.10 -4.68
CA GLY A 98 -16.74 -9.54 -3.49
C GLY A 98 -15.88 -8.57 -2.66
N LEU A 99 -14.78 -8.08 -3.23
CA LEU A 99 -13.75 -7.26 -2.57
C LEU A 99 -14.14 -5.77 -2.55
N THR A 100 -15.24 -5.45 -1.87
CA THR A 100 -15.81 -4.09 -1.84
C THR A 100 -14.88 -3.01 -1.29
N GLU A 101 -14.02 -3.36 -0.32
CA GLU A 101 -13.09 -2.43 0.33
C GLU A 101 -11.92 -2.00 -0.57
N TRP A 102 -11.76 -2.66 -1.72
CA TRP A 102 -10.81 -2.32 -2.77
C TRP A 102 -11.40 -1.39 -3.84
N LEU A 103 -12.70 -1.13 -3.85
CA LEU A 103 -13.32 -0.20 -4.79
C LEU A 103 -13.14 1.24 -4.29
N ASN A 104 -12.85 2.18 -5.18
CA ASN A 104 -12.87 3.59 -4.79
C ASN A 104 -14.27 3.94 -4.27
N GLN A 105 -14.34 4.77 -3.23
CA GLN A 105 -15.61 5.38 -2.85
C GLN A 105 -16.13 6.16 -4.06
N THR A 106 -17.39 5.90 -4.42
CA THR A 106 -18.09 6.67 -5.44
C THR A 106 -18.19 8.13 -4.94
N PRO A 107 -18.01 9.14 -5.80
CA PRO A 107 -18.30 10.53 -5.42
C PRO A 107 -19.72 10.69 -4.87
#